data_AF-U5CV30-F1
#
_entry.id   AF-U5CV30-F1
#
_cell.length_a   1.000
_cell.length_b   1.000
_cell.length_c   1.000
_cell.angle_alpha   90.00
_cell.angle_beta   90.00
_cell.angle_gamma   90.00
#
_symmetry.space_group_name_H-M   'P 1'
#
loop_
_entity.id
_entity.type
_entity.pdbx_description
1 polymer ?
#
loop_
_entity_poly.entity_id
_entity_poly.type
_entity_poly.pdbx_seq_one_letter_code
_entity_poly.pdbx_strand_id
1 'polypeptide(L)'
;MKDFISFMEKAWWRYITEGILEEGIREEIKESWKLCREYGVDPFGGVGEILDEKSMKVRLKENEELISVAHPIMEDIYRQVTGSGFLLVLVDKDGYLIDRIGDENIMGETRKLNFVEGALWTQRKQWEPMLLLLP
;
A
#
# COMPACT_ATOMS: atom_id res chain seq x y z
N MET A 1 7.06 5.87 -20.35
CA MET A 1 6.76 5.77 -18.91
C MET A 1 6.20 7.08 -18.37
N LYS A 2 6.88 8.23 -18.55
CA LYS A 2 6.36 9.55 -18.14
C LYS A 2 4.97 9.90 -18.70
N ASP A 3 4.73 9.63 -19.99
CA ASP A 3 3.43 9.96 -20.61
C ASP A 3 2.27 9.11 -20.06
N PHE A 4 2.55 7.85 -19.73
CA PHE A 4 1.58 6.95 -19.11
C PHE A 4 1.23 7.39 -17.69
N ILE A 5 2.24 7.72 -16.88
CA ILE A 5 2.02 8.22 -15.51
C ILE A 5 1.21 9.51 -15.56
N SER A 6 1.57 10.47 -16.42
CA SER A 6 0.82 11.72 -16.57
C SER A 6 -0.61 11.50 -17.05
N PHE A 7 -0.86 10.53 -17.93
CA PHE A 7 -2.21 10.15 -18.33
C PHE A 7 -3.01 9.59 -17.15
N MET A 8 -2.44 8.63 -16.41
CA MET A 8 -3.09 8.00 -15.26
C MET A 8 -3.40 9.01 -14.15
N GLU A 9 -2.48 9.94 -13.86
CA GLU A 9 -2.71 11.04 -12.92
C GLU A 9 -3.91 11.89 -13.33
N LYS A 10 -3.95 12.35 -14.59
CA LYS A 10 -5.06 13.18 -15.09
C LYS A 10 -6.39 12.43 -15.07
N ALA A 11 -6.38 11.17 -15.48
CA ALA A 11 -7.56 10.32 -15.49
C ALA A 11 -8.09 10.08 -14.07
N TRP A 12 -7.20 9.83 -13.12
CA TRP A 12 -7.56 9.68 -11.70
C TRP A 12 -8.12 10.99 -11.14
N TRP A 13 -7.47 12.12 -11.39
CA TRP A 13 -7.93 13.44 -10.96
C TRP A 13 -9.35 13.74 -11.46
N ARG A 14 -9.63 13.53 -12.76
CA ARG A 14 -10.97 13.72 -13.32
C ARG A 14 -11.99 12.76 -12.71
N TYR A 15 -11.59 11.54 -12.38
CA TYR A 15 -12.50 10.61 -11.71
C TYR A 15 -12.86 11.07 -10.29
N ILE A 16 -11.89 11.48 -9.47
CA ILE A 16 -12.17 11.87 -8.08
C ILE A 16 -12.89 13.23 -7.96
N THR A 17 -12.69 14.16 -8.90
CA THR A 17 -13.32 15.49 -8.85
C THR A 17 -14.63 15.56 -9.64
N GLU A 18 -14.69 14.96 -10.83
CA GLU A 18 -15.81 15.07 -11.77
C GLU A 18 -16.62 13.77 -11.87
N GLY A 19 -16.09 12.64 -11.39
CA GLY A 19 -16.72 11.32 -11.52
C GLY A 19 -16.57 10.70 -12.91
N ILE A 20 -15.70 11.25 -13.77
CA ILE A 20 -15.53 10.81 -15.16
C ILE A 20 -14.46 9.72 -15.22
N LEU A 21 -14.79 8.58 -15.84
CA LEU A 21 -13.83 7.52 -16.13
C LEU A 21 -13.35 7.65 -17.58
N GLU A 22 -12.05 7.90 -17.76
CA GLU A 22 -11.44 7.99 -19.09
C GLU A 22 -11.43 6.63 -19.81
N GLU A 23 -11.54 6.69 -21.13
CA GLU A 23 -11.21 5.56 -21.99
C GLU A 23 -9.70 5.30 -22.00
N GLY A 24 -9.28 4.05 -22.24
CA GLY A 24 -7.86 3.66 -22.20
C GLY A 24 -7.34 3.25 -20.83
N ILE A 25 -8.11 3.48 -19.75
CA ILE A 25 -7.86 2.84 -18.46
C ILE A 25 -8.32 1.38 -18.54
N ARG A 26 -7.47 0.48 -18.05
CA ARG A 26 -7.82 -0.93 -17.82
C ARG A 26 -9.04 -1.08 -16.90
N GLU A 27 -9.91 -2.03 -17.20
CA GLU A 27 -11.18 -2.17 -16.47
C GLU A 27 -10.93 -2.49 -14.98
N GLU A 28 -9.91 -3.27 -14.65
CA GLU A 28 -9.58 -3.63 -13.26
C GLU A 28 -9.24 -2.39 -12.42
N ILE A 29 -8.61 -1.39 -13.03
CA ILE A 29 -8.29 -0.11 -12.36
C ILE A 29 -9.57 0.73 -12.20
N LYS A 30 -10.43 0.76 -13.21
CA LYS A 30 -11.73 1.46 -13.11
C LYS A 30 -12.60 0.85 -12.02
N GLU A 31 -12.63 -0.48 -11.93
CA GLU A 31 -13.35 -1.21 -10.87
C GLU A 31 -12.79 -0.90 -9.49
N SER A 32 -11.46 -0.91 -9.31
CA SER A 32 -10.81 -0.50 -8.06
C SER A 32 -11.21 0.92 -7.65
N TRP A 33 -11.18 1.87 -8.58
CA TRP A 33 -11.58 3.26 -8.30
C TRP A 33 -13.05 3.41 -7.91
N LYS A 34 -13.95 2.68 -8.59
CA LYS A 34 -15.38 2.63 -8.24
C LYS A 34 -15.57 2.12 -6.81
N LEU A 35 -14.91 1.02 -6.46
CA LEU A 35 -14.99 0.42 -5.12
C LEU A 35 -14.49 1.37 -4.04
N CYS A 36 -13.33 2.03 -4.23
CA CYS A 36 -12.82 3.00 -3.26
C CYS A 36 -13.79 4.17 -3.05
N ARG A 37 -14.43 4.65 -4.13
CA ARG A 37 -15.45 5.71 -4.03
C ARG A 37 -16.70 5.23 -3.29
N GLU A 38 -17.17 4.01 -3.57
CA GLU A 38 -18.31 3.40 -2.87
C GLU A 38 -18.04 3.19 -1.38
N TYR A 39 -16.80 2.88 -1.01
CA TYR A 39 -16.37 2.76 0.39
C TYR A 39 -16.15 4.11 1.08
N GLY A 40 -16.33 5.24 0.38
CA GLY A 40 -16.19 6.57 0.97
C GLY A 40 -14.77 6.90 1.42
N VAL A 41 -13.78 6.27 0.79
CA VAL A 41 -12.38 6.48 1.15
C VAL A 41 -11.96 7.90 0.77
N ASP A 42 -11.14 8.54 1.60
CA ASP A 42 -10.63 9.90 1.34
C ASP A 42 -9.57 9.89 0.23
N PRO A 43 -9.83 10.49 -0.96
CA PRO A 43 -8.88 10.50 -2.07
C PRO A 43 -7.63 11.37 -1.81
N PHE A 44 -7.65 12.24 -0.79
CA PHE A 44 -6.55 13.15 -0.48
C PHE A 44 -5.63 12.64 0.62
N GLY A 45 -5.93 11.48 1.20
CA GLY A 45 -5.06 10.89 2.21
C GLY A 45 -5.62 9.65 2.88
N GLY A 46 -4.79 9.08 3.74
CA GLY A 46 -5.13 7.96 4.59
C GLY A 46 -3.99 7.76 5.58
N VAL A 47 -4.32 7.57 6.84
CA VAL A 47 -3.37 7.14 7.87
C VAL A 47 -3.81 5.75 8.31
N GLY A 48 -2.90 4.79 8.25
CA GLY A 48 -3.19 3.42 8.68
C GLY A 48 -3.69 3.37 10.12
N GLU A 49 -4.79 2.63 10.33
CA GLU A 49 -5.25 2.28 11.67
C GLU A 49 -4.28 1.26 12.26
N ILE A 50 -3.62 1.61 13.37
CA ILE A 50 -2.63 0.76 14.04
C ILE A 50 -3.30 -0.01 15.17
N LEU A 51 -3.04 -1.33 15.24
CA LEU A 51 -3.42 -2.16 16.37
C LEU A 51 -2.73 -1.70 17.66
N ASP A 52 -3.43 -1.83 18.79
CA ASP A 52 -2.75 -1.75 20.08
C ASP A 52 -1.69 -2.87 20.22
N GLU A 53 -0.73 -2.66 21.11
CA GLU A 53 0.42 -3.55 21.28
C GLU A 53 0.02 -5.01 21.56
N LYS A 54 -1.08 -5.24 22.31
CA LYS A 54 -1.54 -6.59 22.64
C LYS A 54 -2.11 -7.28 21.41
N SER A 55 -2.96 -6.58 20.67
CA SER A 55 -3.55 -7.08 19.42
C SER A 55 -2.49 -7.35 18.36
N MET A 56 -1.48 -6.48 18.27
CA MET A 56 -0.32 -6.66 17.38
C MET A 56 0.47 -7.93 17.74
N LYS A 57 0.79 -8.15 19.02
CA LYS A 57 1.50 -9.35 19.48
C LYS A 57 0.75 -10.63 19.15
N VAL A 58 -0.56 -10.65 19.36
CA VAL A 58 -1.41 -11.79 18.99
C VAL A 58 -1.31 -12.03 17.49
N ARG A 59 -1.43 -10.98 16.67
CA ARG A 59 -1.41 -11.14 15.22
C ARG A 59 -0.06 -11.62 14.68
N LEU A 60 1.04 -11.08 15.18
CA LEU A 60 2.38 -11.53 14.80
C LEU A 60 2.59 -12.99 15.20
N LYS A 61 2.04 -13.42 16.33
CA LYS A 61 2.12 -14.82 16.76
C LYS A 61 1.30 -15.76 15.87
N GLU A 62 0.10 -15.34 15.47
CA GLU A 62 -0.75 -16.09 14.53
C GLU A 62 -0.11 -16.28 13.15
N ASN A 63 0.77 -15.35 12.74
CA ASN A 63 1.46 -15.37 11.45
C ASN A 63 2.95 -15.74 11.56
N GLU A 64 3.42 -16.21 12.70
CA GLU A 64 4.85 -16.46 12.96
C GLU A 64 5.47 -17.42 11.95
N GLU A 65 4.75 -18.48 11.56
CA GLU A 65 5.22 -19.44 10.55
C GLU A 65 5.39 -18.76 9.18
N LEU A 66 4.39 -17.98 8.75
CA LEU A 66 4.43 -17.24 7.49
C LEU A 66 5.61 -16.25 7.47
N ILE A 67 5.78 -15.48 8.55
CA ILE A 67 6.88 -14.51 8.70
C ILE A 67 8.21 -15.25 8.64
N SER A 68 8.36 -16.38 9.34
CA SER A 68 9.61 -17.13 9.42
C SER A 68 10.08 -17.67 8.06
N VAL A 69 9.13 -17.97 7.16
CA VAL A 69 9.42 -18.45 5.80
C VAL A 69 9.62 -17.28 4.83
N ALA A 70 8.81 -16.23 4.94
CA ALA A 70 8.82 -15.10 4.02
C ALA A 70 10.01 -14.15 4.26
N HIS A 71 10.37 -13.87 5.52
CA HIS A 71 11.38 -12.87 5.85
C HIS A 71 12.73 -13.13 5.17
N PRO A 72 13.31 -14.34 5.20
CA PRO A 72 14.58 -14.60 4.51
C PRO A 72 14.50 -14.37 2.99
N ILE A 73 13.35 -14.69 2.38
CA ILE A 73 13.12 -14.45 0.94
C ILE A 73 13.04 -12.94 0.68
N MET A 74 12.36 -12.18 1.55
CA MET A 74 12.31 -10.73 1.47
C MET A 74 13.70 -10.11 1.63
N GLU A 75 14.53 -10.61 2.55
CA GLU A 75 15.92 -10.17 2.68
C GLU A 75 16.72 -10.46 1.40
N ASP A 76 16.56 -11.64 0.81
CA ASP A 76 17.23 -12.02 -0.44
C ASP A 76 16.87 -11.09 -1.60
N ILE A 77 15.58 -10.76 -1.73
CA ILE A 77 15.09 -9.80 -2.72
C ILE A 77 15.65 -8.40 -2.41
N TYR A 78 15.58 -7.96 -1.15
CA TYR A 78 16.05 -6.65 -0.74
C TYR A 78 17.54 -6.45 -1.05
N ARG A 79 18.38 -7.46 -0.85
CA ARG A 79 19.82 -7.39 -1.19
C ARG A 79 20.09 -7.12 -2.67
N GLN A 80 19.16 -7.46 -3.56
CA GLN A 80 19.28 -7.16 -5.00
C GLN A 80 18.87 -5.73 -5.35
N VAL A 81 18.04 -5.10 -4.51
CA VAL A 81 17.46 -3.78 -4.76
C VAL A 81 17.84 -2.73 -3.70
N THR A 82 18.80 -3.03 -2.84
CA THR A 82 19.24 -2.13 -1.77
C THR A 82 19.67 -0.78 -2.34
N GLY A 83 19.24 0.32 -1.73
CA GLY A 83 19.55 1.68 -2.18
C GLY A 83 18.69 2.19 -3.35
N SER A 84 17.74 1.40 -3.85
CA SER A 84 16.82 1.84 -4.91
C SER A 84 15.59 2.60 -4.38
N GLY A 85 15.40 2.66 -3.06
CA GLY A 85 14.21 3.25 -2.44
C GLY A 85 12.97 2.35 -2.45
N PHE A 86 13.10 1.04 -2.74
CA PHE A 86 11.99 0.11 -2.61
C PHE A 86 11.68 -0.23 -1.15
N LEU A 87 10.40 -0.51 -0.90
CA LEU A 87 9.88 -1.07 0.33
C LEU A 87 9.24 -2.42 0.01
N LEU A 88 9.73 -3.48 0.65
CA LEU A 88 9.08 -4.78 0.68
C LEU A 88 8.19 -4.88 1.90
N VAL A 89 7.02 -5.47 1.74
CA VAL A 89 5.98 -5.52 2.77
C VAL A 89 5.33 -6.90 2.74
N LEU A 90 5.14 -7.48 3.92
CA LEU A 90 4.32 -8.67 4.09
C LEU A 90 3.02 -8.28 4.78
N VAL A 91 1.90 -8.73 4.23
CA VAL A 91 0.56 -8.42 4.71
C VAL A 91 -0.18 -9.73 4.98
N ASP A 92 -0.88 -9.80 6.11
CA ASP A 92 -1.72 -10.96 6.44
C ASP A 92 -3.02 -10.99 5.62
N LYS A 93 -3.79 -12.07 5.78
CA LYS A 93 -5.06 -12.30 5.08
C LYS A 93 -6.13 -11.21 5.31
N ASP A 94 -6.02 -10.44 6.40
CA ASP A 94 -6.99 -9.42 6.78
C ASP A 94 -6.52 -8.00 6.38
N GLY A 95 -5.33 -7.87 5.80
CA GLY A 95 -4.77 -6.61 5.33
C GLY A 95 -3.85 -5.91 6.33
N TYR A 96 -3.41 -6.59 7.39
CA TYR A 96 -2.46 -6.00 8.34
C TYR A 96 -1.02 -6.25 7.92
N LEU A 97 -0.21 -5.19 7.97
CA LEU A 97 1.23 -5.31 7.77
C LEU A 97 1.82 -6.12 8.93
N ILE A 98 2.56 -7.17 8.61
CA ILE A 98 3.17 -8.07 9.59
C ILE A 98 4.69 -8.11 9.51
N ASP A 99 5.26 -7.58 8.42
CA ASP A 99 6.69 -7.44 8.22
C ASP A 99 7.00 -6.41 7.11
N ARG A 100 8.19 -5.80 7.13
CA ARG A 100 8.67 -4.90 6.07
C ARG A 100 10.18 -4.74 6.07
N ILE A 101 10.75 -4.53 4.88
CA ILE A 101 12.17 -4.31 4.66
C ILE A 101 12.35 -3.19 3.64
N GLY A 102 13.18 -2.20 3.93
CA GLY A 102 13.48 -1.10 3.01
C GLY A 102 14.59 -0.18 3.54
N ASP A 103 15.03 0.74 2.68
CA ASP A 103 16.04 1.74 3.05
C ASP A 103 15.50 2.70 4.14
N GLU A 104 16.38 3.24 4.98
CA GLU A 104 15.99 4.12 6.10
C GLU A 104 15.15 5.33 5.66
N ASN A 105 15.43 5.86 4.46
CA ASN A 105 14.68 6.98 3.89
C ASN A 105 13.20 6.63 3.66
N ILE A 106 12.92 5.49 3.00
CA ILE A 106 11.53 5.06 2.73
C ILE A 106 10.84 4.58 4.02
N MET A 107 11.60 3.99 4.94
CA MET A 107 11.10 3.64 6.28
C MET A 107 10.70 4.89 7.07
N GLY A 108 11.39 6.02 6.88
CA GLY A 108 11.04 7.32 7.45
C GLY A 108 9.71 7.88 6.93
N GLU A 109 9.50 7.85 5.61
CA GLU A 109 8.28 8.35 4.99
C GLU A 109 7.05 7.49 5.34
N THR A 110 7.19 6.17 5.33
CA THR A 110 6.11 5.23 5.65
C THR A 110 5.62 5.36 7.09
N ARG A 111 6.50 5.71 8.03
CA ARG A 111 6.11 6.01 9.42
C ARG A 111 5.13 7.18 9.52
N LYS A 112 5.23 8.20 8.65
CA LYS A 112 4.33 9.36 8.67
C LYS A 112 2.89 9.00 8.29
N LEU A 113 2.71 7.90 7.55
CA LEU A 113 1.41 7.39 7.10
C LEU A 113 0.89 6.25 7.99
N ASN A 114 1.59 5.87 9.05
CA ASN A 114 1.34 4.61 9.76
C ASN A 114 1.41 3.38 8.83
N PHE A 115 2.28 3.41 7.82
CA PHE A 115 2.56 2.24 6.98
C PHE A 115 3.66 1.40 7.66
N VAL A 116 3.27 0.79 8.79
CA VAL A 116 4.13 0.06 9.73
C VAL A 116 3.48 -1.27 10.14
N GLU A 117 4.24 -2.18 10.74
CA GLU A 117 3.72 -3.43 11.28
C GLU A 117 2.58 -3.17 12.27
N GLY A 118 1.50 -3.95 12.16
CA GLY A 118 0.26 -3.78 12.92
C GLY A 118 -0.71 -2.75 12.32
N ALA A 119 -0.36 -2.07 11.22
CA ALA A 119 -1.27 -1.18 10.53
C ALA A 119 -2.19 -1.92 9.56
N LEU A 120 -3.47 -1.55 9.52
CA LEU A 120 -4.46 -2.07 8.57
C LEU A 120 -4.46 -1.25 7.27
N TRP A 121 -4.16 -1.90 6.15
CA TRP A 121 -4.18 -1.30 4.82
C TRP A 121 -5.05 -2.13 3.88
N THR A 122 -6.28 -1.65 3.65
CA THR A 122 -7.27 -2.29 2.77
C THR A 122 -7.95 -1.26 1.88
N GLN A 123 -8.44 -1.70 0.72
CA GLN A 123 -9.20 -0.85 -0.23
C GLN A 123 -10.45 -0.20 0.39
N ARG A 124 -11.00 -0.78 1.46
CA ARG A 124 -12.16 -0.24 2.19
C ARG A 124 -11.84 0.97 3.05
N LYS A 125 -10.58 1.10 3.43
CA LYS A 125 -10.12 2.13 4.38
C LYS A 125 -9.19 3.13 3.71
N GLN A 126 -8.50 2.72 2.64
CA GLN A 126 -7.43 3.47 2.01
C GLN A 126 -7.51 3.29 0.51
N TRP A 127 -7.23 4.36 -0.24
CA TRP A 127 -7.17 4.27 -1.70
C TRP A 127 -5.96 3.40 -2.05
N GLU A 128 -5.87 2.94 -3.29
CA GLU A 128 -4.62 2.43 -3.84
C GLU A 128 -3.81 3.55 -4.54
N PRO A 129 -3.36 4.64 -3.88
CA PRO A 129 -2.46 5.57 -4.53
C PRO A 129 -1.01 5.03 -4.54
N MET A 130 -0.74 3.78 -4.14
CA MET A 130 0.61 3.21 -4.20
C MET A 130 1.19 3.22 -5.63
N LEU A 131 0.36 3.26 -6.68
CA LEU A 131 0.83 3.46 -8.05
C LEU A 131 1.34 4.87 -8.35
N LEU A 132 1.12 5.85 -7.47
CA LEU A 132 1.54 7.25 -7.61
C LEU A 132 2.60 7.68 -6.58
N LEU A 133 2.95 6.82 -5.61
CA LEU A 133 3.93 7.13 -4.56
C LEU A 133 5.28 6.40 -4.72
N LEU A 134 5.43 5.57 -5.75
CA LEU A 134 6.75 5.06 -6.14
C LEU A 134 7.30 5.96 -7.26
N PRO A 135 8.45 6.62 -7.05
CA PRO A 135 9.10 7.47 -8.05
C PRO A 135 9.48 6.74 -9.33
#